data_AF-A0A933B957-F1
#
_entry.id   AF-A0A933B957-F1
#
_cell.length_a   1.000
_cell.length_b   1.000
_cell.length_c   1.000
_cell.angle_alpha   90.00
_cell.angle_beta   90.00
_cell.angle_gamma   90.00
#
_symmetry.space_group_name_H-M   'P 1'
#
loop_
_entity.id
_entity.type
_entity.pdbx_description
1 polymer ?
#
loop_
_entity_poly.entity_id
_entity_poly.type
_entity_poly.pdbx_seq_one_letter_code
_entity_poly.pdbx_strand_id
1 'polypeptide(L)'
;MTDRQQDIEVRQILRGEFEHRHATAPGLLRLWTVPESESFPQLKEVIAIIRPERWQATKTRVQRLRLSACTHHRALGRGRERGLRYLPRQQAAGGVRVRYLPKRLISWIVEETHVEPLVQAIIEVNRTGGVGDGKIFILPVEETIRLRTGDRGTAALRSAPVGETLVGANHAAWQ
;
A
#
# COMPACT_ATOMS: atom_id res chain seq x y z
N MET A 1 -41.47 9.99 7.28
CA MET A 1 -40.27 9.14 7.13
C MET A 1 -39.33 9.47 8.28
N THR A 2 -39.44 8.71 9.37
CA THR A 2 -38.83 9.02 10.68
C THR A 2 -37.62 8.15 10.97
N ASP A 3 -36.52 8.85 11.22
CA ASP A 3 -35.29 8.67 12.03
C ASP A 3 -35.08 7.46 12.97
N ARG A 4 -35.92 6.42 12.96
CA ARG A 4 -35.76 5.20 13.79
C ARG A 4 -35.33 3.96 13.00
N GLN A 5 -35.29 4.03 11.67
CA GLN A 5 -34.90 2.90 10.82
C GLN A 5 -33.40 2.85 10.50
N GLN A 6 -32.66 3.94 10.67
CA GLN A 6 -31.20 3.95 10.46
C GLN A 6 -30.40 3.40 11.64
N ASP A 7 -31.00 3.29 12.83
CA ASP A 7 -30.30 2.83 14.05
C ASP A 7 -30.24 1.29 14.20
N ILE A 8 -30.99 0.53 13.39
CA ILE A 8 -31.01 -0.94 13.47
C ILE A 8 -29.93 -1.56 12.56
N GLU A 9 -29.61 -0.95 11.42
CA GLU A 9 -28.57 -1.45 10.50
C GLU A 9 -27.14 -1.30 11.05
N VAL A 10 -26.90 -0.32 11.93
CA VAL A 10 -25.54 -0.07 12.46
C VAL A 10 -25.15 -1.11 13.52
N ARG A 11 -26.12 -1.80 14.14
CA ARG A 11 -25.83 -2.73 15.25
C ARG A 11 -25.55 -4.19 14.85
N GLN A 12 -25.80 -4.60 13.61
CA GLN A 12 -25.54 -5.99 13.17
C GLN A 12 -24.18 -6.23 12.52
N ILE A 13 -23.42 -5.18 12.19
CA ILE A 13 -22.08 -5.31 11.57
C ILE A 13 -21.02 -5.84 12.57
N LEU A 14 -21.32 -5.88 13.88
CA LEU A 14 -20.35 -6.22 14.93
C LEU A 14 -20.41 -7.65 15.49
N ARG A 15 -21.09 -8.60 14.85
CA ARG A 15 -20.92 -10.02 15.19
C ARG A 15 -20.53 -10.77 13.95
N GLY A 16 -19.24 -11.09 13.88
CA GLY A 16 -18.66 -11.81 12.76
C GLY A 16 -19.26 -13.19 12.61
N GLU A 17 -19.31 -13.61 11.35
CA GLU A 17 -19.29 -15.00 10.89
C GLU A 17 -19.12 -14.90 9.37
N PHE A 18 -17.86 -14.97 8.90
CA PHE A 18 -17.57 -15.17 7.48
C PHE A 18 -17.73 -16.66 7.20
N GLU A 19 -18.96 -17.09 6.92
CA GLU A 19 -19.21 -18.40 6.32
C GLU A 19 -19.30 -18.27 4.80
N HIS A 20 -18.42 -18.98 4.12
CA HIS A 20 -18.50 -19.25 2.69
C HIS A 20 -19.80 -20.02 2.39
N ARG A 21 -20.81 -19.35 1.85
CA ARG A 21 -21.94 -20.03 1.21
C ARG A 21 -22.27 -19.39 -0.13
N HIS A 22 -22.00 -20.17 -1.17
CA HIS A 22 -22.47 -19.92 -2.53
C HIS A 22 -23.99 -20.01 -2.59
N ALA A 23 -24.66 -18.95 -3.02
CA ALA A 23 -26.04 -19.00 -3.51
C ALA A 23 -26.25 -17.98 -4.64
N THR A 24 -26.73 -18.52 -5.76
CA THR A 24 -26.96 -17.92 -7.06
C THR A 24 -28.16 -16.96 -7.01
N ALA A 25 -27.98 -15.70 -7.40
CA ALA A 25 -29.07 -14.75 -7.67
C ALA A 25 -29.10 -14.41 -9.17
N PRO A 26 -30.25 -14.50 -9.86
CA PRO A 26 -30.39 -14.09 -11.25
C PRO A 26 -30.74 -12.60 -11.30
N GLY A 27 -29.95 -11.84 -12.05
CA GLY A 27 -30.28 -10.46 -12.43
C GLY A 27 -29.39 -9.42 -11.77
N LEU A 28 -28.42 -8.94 -12.55
CA LEU A 28 -27.75 -7.66 -12.37
C LEU A 28 -26.69 -7.54 -11.26
N LEU A 29 -25.68 -8.38 -11.34
CA LEU A 29 -24.27 -8.01 -11.10
C LEU A 29 -23.44 -9.09 -11.82
N ARG A 30 -22.87 -8.76 -12.98
CA ARG A 30 -21.76 -9.56 -13.50
C ARG A 30 -20.59 -9.33 -12.53
N LEU A 31 -20.57 -10.12 -11.46
CA LEU A 31 -19.34 -10.52 -10.79
C LEU A 31 -18.43 -11.01 -11.91
N TRP A 32 -17.32 -10.32 -12.14
CA TRP A 32 -16.26 -10.81 -13.00
C TRP A 32 -15.91 -12.22 -12.51
N THR A 33 -16.39 -13.23 -13.23
CA THR A 33 -16.08 -14.62 -12.95
C THR A 33 -14.66 -14.81 -13.48
N VAL A 34 -13.70 -14.89 -12.56
CA VAL A 34 -12.31 -15.17 -12.90
C VAL A 34 -12.27 -16.60 -13.45
N PRO A 35 -11.82 -16.83 -14.68
CA PRO A 35 -11.67 -18.19 -15.19
C PRO A 35 -10.66 -18.94 -14.33
N GLU A 36 -10.98 -20.18 -13.97
CA GLU A 36 -10.22 -21.07 -13.09
C GLU A 36 -8.81 -21.44 -13.64
N SER A 37 -8.42 -20.87 -14.79
CA SER A 37 -7.16 -21.07 -15.49
C SER A 37 -6.22 -19.84 -15.48
N GLU A 38 -6.58 -18.72 -14.84
CA GLU A 38 -5.68 -17.57 -14.74
C GLU A 38 -4.78 -17.67 -13.50
N SER A 39 -3.51 -17.98 -13.75
CA SER A 39 -2.41 -17.87 -12.79
C SER A 39 -2.48 -16.50 -12.10
N PHE A 40 -2.69 -16.48 -10.78
CA PHE A 40 -2.59 -15.20 -10.06
C PHE A 40 -1.22 -14.56 -10.34
N PRO A 41 -1.16 -13.25 -10.57
CA PRO A 41 0.13 -12.58 -10.72
C PRO A 41 0.94 -12.81 -9.45
N GLN A 42 2.12 -13.42 -9.62
CA GLN A 42 3.04 -13.72 -8.52
C GLN A 42 3.63 -12.45 -7.88
N LEU A 43 3.39 -11.29 -8.50
CA LEU A 43 3.87 -9.99 -8.09
C LEU A 43 2.72 -9.11 -7.61
N LYS A 44 2.98 -8.34 -6.56
CA LYS A 44 2.08 -7.34 -6.00
C LYS A 44 2.78 -6.01 -5.81
N GLU A 45 2.01 -4.94 -5.94
CA GLU A 45 2.39 -3.61 -5.51
C GLU A 45 1.79 -3.34 -4.14
N VAL A 46 2.65 -3.09 -3.15
CA VAL A 46 2.26 -2.65 -1.81
C VAL A 46 2.49 -1.15 -1.71
N ILE A 47 1.40 -0.38 -1.70
CA ILE A 47 1.42 1.08 -1.57
C ILE A 47 1.09 1.46 -0.13
N ALA A 48 2.04 2.04 0.58
CA ALA A 48 1.83 2.57 1.93
C ALA A 48 1.78 4.11 1.92
N ILE A 49 0.71 4.67 2.47
CA ILE A 49 0.58 6.10 2.74
C ILE A 49 0.70 6.30 4.24
N ILE A 50 1.85 6.78 4.71
CA ILE A 50 2.18 6.91 6.13
C ILE A 50 2.49 8.35 6.54
N ARG A 51 2.70 8.58 7.83
CA ARG A 51 3.19 9.87 8.34
C ARG A 51 4.64 10.12 7.92
N PRO A 52 5.02 11.34 7.49
CA PRO A 52 6.37 11.62 6.99
C PRO A 52 7.50 11.28 7.96
N GLU A 53 7.32 11.53 9.26
CA GLU A 53 8.32 11.30 10.30
C GLU A 53 8.59 9.82 10.59
N ARG A 54 7.66 8.92 10.22
CA ARG A 54 7.82 7.47 10.39
C ARG A 54 8.58 6.81 9.25
N TRP A 55 8.87 7.53 8.18
CA TRP A 55 9.54 6.98 7.00
C TRP A 55 10.89 6.33 7.35
N GLN A 56 11.74 7.02 8.11
CA GLN A 56 13.08 6.52 8.42
C GLN A 56 13.03 5.21 9.21
N ALA A 57 12.14 5.13 10.22
CA ALA A 57 11.94 3.91 10.99
C ALA A 57 11.37 2.77 10.12
N THR A 58 10.43 3.08 9.23
CA THR A 58 9.83 2.10 8.31
C THR A 58 10.89 1.53 7.37
N LYS A 59 11.71 2.39 6.77
CA LYS A 59 12.83 2.00 5.92
C LYS A 59 13.77 1.03 6.64
N THR A 60 14.20 1.34 7.86
CA THR A 60 15.09 0.48 8.65
C THR A 60 14.45 -0.87 8.96
N ARG A 61 13.15 -0.90 9.30
CA ARG A 61 12.44 -2.15 9.59
C ARG A 61 12.32 -3.04 8.35
N VAL A 62 11.97 -2.47 7.20
CA VAL A 62 11.81 -3.18 5.93
C VAL A 62 13.16 -3.66 5.38
N GLN A 63 14.25 -2.91 5.61
CA GLN A 63 15.60 -3.37 5.27
C GLN A 63 15.99 -4.70 5.94
N ARG A 64 15.50 -4.96 7.17
CA ARG A 64 15.73 -6.25 7.85
C ARG A 64 15.06 -7.44 7.14
N LEU A 65 14.05 -7.17 6.31
CA LEU A 65 13.40 -8.17 5.46
C LEU A 65 14.07 -8.31 4.09
N ARG A 66 15.18 -7.59 3.83
CA ARG A 66 15.86 -7.51 2.52
C ARG A 66 14.99 -6.94 1.39
N LEU A 67 13.93 -6.20 1.71
CA LEU A 67 13.01 -5.55 0.76
C LEU A 67 13.28 -4.04 0.62
N SER A 68 14.56 -3.66 0.44
CA SER A 68 14.99 -2.25 0.49
C SER A 68 14.65 -1.43 -0.75
N ALA A 69 14.42 -2.09 -1.90
CA ALA A 69 14.07 -1.44 -3.16
C ALA A 69 12.62 -0.94 -3.13
N CYS A 70 12.44 0.38 -3.23
CA CYS A 70 11.13 1.02 -3.26
C CYS A 70 11.21 2.39 -3.92
N THR A 71 10.05 2.89 -4.34
CA THR A 71 9.87 4.26 -4.81
C THR A 71 9.02 5.02 -3.79
N HIS A 72 9.43 6.23 -3.40
CA HIS A 72 8.64 7.03 -2.47
C HIS A 72 8.50 8.50 -2.89
N HIS A 73 7.36 9.11 -2.59
CA HIS A 73 7.06 10.50 -2.90
C HIS A 73 6.46 11.25 -1.70
N ARG A 74 6.72 12.55 -1.62
CA ARG A 74 5.99 13.44 -0.70
C ARG A 74 4.60 13.67 -1.31
N ALA A 75 3.55 13.52 -0.50
CA ALA A 75 2.17 13.67 -0.94
C ALA A 75 1.38 14.54 0.05
N LEU A 76 0.23 15.03 -0.41
CA LEU A 76 -0.77 15.68 0.41
C LEU A 76 -2.01 14.79 0.45
N GLY A 77 -2.52 14.49 1.64
CA GLY A 77 -3.64 13.57 1.82
C GLY A 77 -4.59 14.02 2.90
N ARG A 78 -5.85 13.62 2.77
CA ARG A 78 -6.89 13.85 3.79
C ARG A 78 -7.74 12.59 3.92
N GLY A 79 -7.87 12.08 5.15
CA GLY A 79 -8.82 11.01 5.47
C GLY A 79 -10.26 11.56 5.63
N ARG A 80 -11.25 10.67 5.59
CA ARG A 80 -12.67 11.01 5.82
C ARG A 80 -12.93 11.39 7.28
N GLU A 81 -12.13 10.87 8.21
CA GLU A 81 -12.23 11.16 9.63
C GLU A 81 -11.60 12.53 9.96
N ARG A 82 -12.48 13.51 10.22
CA ARG A 82 -12.26 14.83 10.84
C ARG A 82 -10.79 15.28 11.00
N GLY A 83 -10.11 15.58 9.89
CA GLY A 83 -8.80 16.25 9.87
C GLY A 83 -8.79 17.69 10.45
N LEU A 84 -9.93 18.19 10.96
CA LEU A 84 -10.05 19.51 11.59
C LEU A 84 -9.47 19.58 13.02
N ARG A 85 -9.28 18.46 13.72
CA ARG A 85 -8.84 18.50 15.13
C ARG A 85 -7.34 18.74 15.33
N TYR A 86 -6.56 18.74 14.25
CA TYR A 86 -5.10 18.91 14.30
C TYR A 86 -4.61 20.36 14.08
N LEU A 87 -5.53 21.33 13.96
CA LEU A 87 -5.16 22.75 13.90
C LEU A 87 -5.19 23.37 15.31
N PRO A 88 -4.14 24.09 15.72
CA PRO A 88 -4.23 25.03 16.83
C PRO A 88 -5.39 25.99 16.55
N ARG A 89 -6.22 26.22 17.57
CA ARG A 89 -7.48 27.01 17.52
C ARG A 89 -7.33 28.40 16.86
N GLN A 90 -6.11 28.93 16.77
CA GLN A 90 -5.79 30.24 16.20
C GLN A 90 -5.89 30.34 14.66
N GLN A 91 -5.91 29.23 13.91
CA GLN A 91 -6.05 29.27 12.43
C GLN A 91 -7.49 29.09 11.94
N ALA A 92 -8.48 29.07 12.84
CA ALA A 92 -9.90 28.89 12.51
C ALA A 92 -10.67 30.22 12.29
N ALA A 93 -9.98 31.37 12.32
CA ALA A 93 -10.57 32.66 12.00
C ALA A 93 -10.36 32.97 10.51
N GLY A 94 -11.30 32.59 9.63
CA GLY A 94 -11.26 33.03 8.22
C GLY A 94 -11.81 32.09 7.14
N GLY A 95 -12.67 31.13 7.47
CA GLY A 95 -13.34 30.27 6.48
C GLY A 95 -12.74 28.86 6.39
N VAL A 96 -13.61 27.88 6.09
CA VAL A 96 -13.30 26.44 6.12
C VAL A 96 -12.33 26.08 4.98
N ARG A 97 -11.04 26.34 5.16
CA ARG A 97 -10.01 25.81 4.28
C ARG A 97 -9.84 24.33 4.56
N VAL A 98 -10.32 23.49 3.64
CA VAL A 98 -10.01 22.07 3.59
C VAL A 98 -8.50 21.91 3.44
N ARG A 99 -7.79 21.62 4.54
CA ARG A 99 -6.34 21.47 4.56
C ARG A 99 -5.95 20.00 4.37
N TYR A 100 -5.20 19.72 3.31
CA TYR A 100 -4.53 18.44 3.15
C TYR A 100 -3.30 18.39 4.08
N LEU A 101 -3.06 17.23 4.69
CA LEU A 101 -1.91 17.01 5.56
C LEU A 101 -0.76 16.35 4.77
N PRO A 102 0.51 16.72 5.04
CA PRO A 102 1.66 16.03 4.47
C PRO A 102 1.66 14.54 4.81
N LYS A 103 1.95 13.71 3.80
CA LYS A 103 2.07 12.26 3.87
C LYS A 103 3.28 11.79 3.08
N ARG A 104 3.72 10.57 3.36
CA ARG A 104 4.70 9.85 2.54
C ARG A 104 3.97 8.71 1.84
N LEU A 105 3.97 8.72 0.51
CA LEU A 105 3.49 7.61 -0.31
C LEU A 105 4.71 6.77 -0.71
N ILE A 106 4.70 5.49 -0.39
CA ILE A 106 5.76 4.54 -0.77
C ILE A 106 5.13 3.37 -1.52
N SER A 107 5.79 2.94 -2.58
CA SER A 107 5.43 1.76 -3.36
C SER A 107 6.59 0.76 -3.33
N TRP A 108 6.24 -0.50 -3.04
CA TRP A 108 7.11 -1.66 -3.18
C TRP A 108 6.48 -2.65 -4.16
N ILE A 109 7.29 -3.17 -5.09
CA ILE A 109 6.92 -4.31 -5.92
C ILE A 109 7.58 -5.54 -5.33
N VAL A 110 6.78 -6.54 -4.95
CA VAL A 110 7.25 -7.74 -4.23
C VAL A 110 6.55 -8.99 -4.75
N GLU A 111 7.14 -10.15 -4.47
CA GLU A 111 6.46 -11.44 -4.64
C GLU A 111 5.31 -11.58 -3.62
N GLU A 112 4.25 -12.31 -3.98
CA GLU A 112 3.10 -12.58 -3.11
C GLU A 112 3.51 -13.07 -1.72
N THR A 113 4.52 -13.92 -1.65
CA THR A 113 5.08 -14.50 -0.42
C THR A 113 5.65 -13.47 0.55
N HIS A 114 6.01 -12.28 0.07
CA HIS A 114 6.59 -11.19 0.84
C HIS A 114 5.57 -10.12 1.25
N VAL A 115 4.33 -10.18 0.76
CA VAL A 115 3.28 -9.19 1.03
C VAL A 115 2.97 -9.13 2.53
N GLU A 116 2.61 -10.26 3.13
CA GLU A 116 2.23 -10.31 4.54
C GLU A 116 3.37 -9.88 5.49
N PRO A 117 4.62 -10.40 5.34
CA PRO A 117 5.76 -9.90 6.13
C PRO A 117 6.00 -8.39 6.00
N LEU A 118 5.85 -7.84 4.79
CA LEU A 118 6.03 -6.41 4.54
C LEU A 118 4.93 -5.58 5.21
N VAL A 119 3.67 -6.00 5.08
CA VAL A 119 2.52 -5.34 5.70
C VAL A 119 2.66 -5.30 7.21
N GLN A 120 3.00 -6.43 7.85
CA GLN A 120 3.20 -6.49 9.29
C GLN A 120 4.33 -5.57 9.76
N ALA A 121 5.47 -5.57 9.05
CA ALA A 121 6.58 -4.67 9.34
C ALA A 121 6.19 -3.18 9.24
N ILE A 122 5.35 -2.80 8.28
CA ILE A 122 4.85 -1.43 8.16
C ILE A 122 3.91 -1.10 9.32
N ILE A 123 3.00 -2.02 9.68
CA ILE A 123 2.03 -1.84 10.77
C ILE A 123 2.76 -1.67 12.11
N GLU A 124 3.71 -2.54 12.45
CA GLU A 124 4.49 -2.49 13.69
C GLU A 124 5.10 -1.11 13.95
N VAL A 125 5.60 -0.45 12.90
CA VAL A 125 6.29 0.83 13.01
C VAL A 125 5.34 2.02 12.99
N ASN A 126 4.23 1.92 12.26
CA ASN A 126 3.38 3.07 11.96
C ASN A 126 2.10 3.13 12.81
N ARG A 127 1.63 1.99 13.35
CA ARG A 127 0.40 1.92 14.12
C ARG A 127 0.57 2.60 15.48
N THR A 128 -0.22 3.64 15.71
CA THR A 128 -0.38 4.27 17.03
C THR A 128 -1.79 4.04 17.58
N GLY A 129 -2.73 3.61 16.73
CA GLY A 129 -4.16 3.55 17.07
C GLY A 129 -4.85 4.91 16.94
N GLY A 130 -4.10 5.96 16.60
CA GLY A 130 -4.63 7.30 16.39
C GLY A 130 -5.06 7.56 14.94
N VAL A 131 -5.96 8.53 14.78
CA VAL A 131 -6.38 9.01 13.46
C VAL A 131 -5.16 9.52 12.69
N GLY A 132 -5.02 9.08 11.45
CA GLY A 132 -3.97 9.54 10.53
C GLY A 132 -2.71 8.67 10.47
N ASP A 133 -2.71 7.48 11.08
CA ASP A 133 -1.69 6.43 10.92
C ASP A 133 -1.35 6.17 9.46
N GLY A 134 -2.38 6.09 8.60
CA GLY A 134 -2.18 5.87 7.18
C GLY A 134 -3.12 4.82 6.59
N LYS A 135 -2.81 4.39 5.38
CA LYS A 135 -3.44 3.25 4.71
C LYS A 135 -2.40 2.48 3.89
N ILE A 136 -2.63 1.18 3.74
CA ILE A 136 -1.86 0.31 2.85
C ILE A 136 -2.83 -0.21 1.79
N PHE A 137 -2.40 -0.21 0.53
CA PHE A 137 -3.10 -0.79 -0.59
C PHE A 137 -2.24 -1.89 -1.20
N ILE A 138 -2.88 -2.97 -1.64
CA ILE A 138 -2.23 -4.11 -2.29
C ILE A 138 -2.90 -4.27 -3.64
N LEU A 139 -2.12 -4.17 -4.71
CA LEU A 139 -2.59 -4.28 -6.09
C LEU A 139 -1.86 -5.41 -6.81
N PRO A 140 -2.52 -6.11 -7.76
CA PRO A 140 -1.84 -7.07 -8.63
C PRO A 140 -0.87 -6.37 -9.59
N VAL A 141 0.30 -6.98 -9.83
CA VAL A 141 1.27 -6.55 -10.84
C VAL A 141 1.44 -7.68 -11.85
N GLU A 142 1.06 -7.42 -13.10
CA GLU A 142 1.11 -8.45 -14.16
C GLU A 142 2.54 -8.80 -14.55
N GLU A 143 3.41 -7.80 -14.71
CA GLU A 143 4.78 -8.00 -15.15
C GLU A 143 5.72 -6.95 -14.53
N THR A 144 6.99 -7.30 -14.41
CA THR A 144 8.08 -6.38 -14.07
C THR A 144 9.23 -6.62 -15.03
N ILE A 145 9.87 -5.55 -15.51
CA ILE A 145 10.98 -5.62 -16.46
C ILE A 145 12.15 -4.81 -15.91
N ARG A 146 13.33 -5.44 -15.82
CA ARG A 146 14.57 -4.76 -15.45
C ARG A 146 15.21 -4.17 -16.70
N LEU A 147 15.27 -2.84 -16.77
CA LEU A 147 15.82 -2.13 -17.95
C LEU A 147 17.27 -2.52 -18.29
N ARG A 148 18.13 -2.74 -17.28
CA ARG A 148 19.56 -3.01 -17.50
C ARG A 148 19.84 -4.37 -18.16
N THR A 149 19.04 -5.38 -17.86
CA THR A 149 19.31 -6.78 -18.27
C THR A 149 18.22 -7.38 -19.15
N GLY A 150 17.02 -6.76 -19.17
CA GLY A 150 15.85 -7.34 -19.80
C GLY A 150 15.17 -8.43 -18.97
N ASP A 151 15.62 -8.70 -17.74
CA ASP A 151 14.97 -9.69 -16.86
C ASP A 151 13.49 -9.36 -16.67
N ARG A 152 12.65 -10.39 -16.64
CA ARG A 152 11.19 -10.27 -16.52
C ARG A 152 10.66 -10.95 -15.26
N GLY A 153 9.47 -10.52 -14.82
CA GLY A 153 8.75 -11.11 -13.69
C GLY A 153 9.56 -11.04 -12.39
N THR A 154 9.56 -12.14 -11.62
CA THR A 154 10.27 -12.22 -10.33
C THR A 154 11.79 -12.09 -10.48
N ALA A 155 12.37 -12.53 -11.60
CA ALA A 155 13.81 -12.38 -11.88
C ALA A 155 14.22 -10.90 -11.93
N ALA A 156 13.33 -10.03 -12.41
CA ALA A 156 13.55 -8.58 -12.45
C ALA A 156 13.66 -7.94 -11.04
N LEU A 157 13.11 -8.58 -10.01
CA LEU A 157 13.20 -8.11 -8.62
C LEU A 157 14.45 -8.59 -7.89
N ARG A 158 15.05 -9.70 -8.30
CA ARG A 158 16.21 -10.31 -7.63
C ARG A 158 17.44 -9.42 -7.75
N SER A 159 17.97 -8.88 -6.67
CA SER A 159 19.29 -8.26 -6.70
C SER A 159 20.30 -9.29 -7.21
N ALA A 160 21.11 -8.94 -8.21
CA ALA A 160 22.27 -9.75 -8.57
C ALA A 160 23.08 -10.03 -7.29
N PRO A 161 23.67 -11.23 -7.12
CA PRO A 161 24.51 -11.51 -5.97
C PRO A 161 25.57 -10.41 -5.86
N VAL A 162 25.65 -9.78 -4.67
CA VAL A 162 26.75 -8.89 -4.33
C VAL A 162 28.00 -9.76 -4.30
N GLY A 163 28.71 -9.88 -5.43
CA GLY A 163 29.82 -10.82 -5.58
C GLY A 163 30.41 -10.96 -6.98
N GLU A 164 29.67 -10.64 -8.05
CA GLU A 164 30.26 -10.51 -9.39
C GLU A 164 30.39 -9.03 -9.75
N THR A 165 31.44 -8.43 -9.21
CA THR A 165 32.05 -7.24 -9.81
C THR A 165 32.39 -7.61 -11.25
N LEU A 166 31.72 -6.96 -12.22
CA LEU A 166 32.23 -6.85 -13.57
C LEU A 166 33.57 -6.10 -13.50
N VAL A 167 34.64 -6.80 -13.18
CA VAL A 167 36.00 -6.39 -13.49
C VAL A 167 36.13 -6.62 -15.00
N GLY A 168 35.82 -5.59 -15.79
CA GLY A 168 36.03 -5.63 -17.24
C GLY A 168 34.89 -5.08 -18.07
N ALA A 169 34.60 -3.79 -17.95
CA ALA A 169 34.03 -3.02 -19.06
C ALA A 169 34.55 -1.59 -18.98
N ASN A 170 35.56 -1.35 -19.81
CA ASN A 170 36.39 -0.17 -20.00
C ASN A 170 35.78 1.21 -19.66
N HIS A 171 36.58 1.98 -18.92
CA HIS A 171 36.68 3.43 -19.05
C HIS A 171 36.94 3.82 -20.51
N ALA A 172 35.92 4.34 -21.20
CA ALA A 172 36.07 5.28 -22.30
C ALA A 172 34.71 5.90 -22.62
N ALA A 173 34.73 7.19 -22.98
CA ALA A 173 33.61 7.99 -23.48
C ALA A 173 32.66 8.60 -22.43
N TRP A 174 33.16 9.62 -21.73
CA TRP A 174 32.49 10.93 -21.61
C TRP A 174 33.59 12.01 -21.48
N GLN A 175 34.11 12.45 -22.64
CA GLN A 175 34.64 13.80 -22.82
C GLN A 175 33.56 14.61 -23.53
#